data_AF-A0A4Y2UL12-F1
#
_entry.id   AF-A0A4Y2UL12-F1
#
_cell.length_a   1.000
_cell.length_b   1.000
_cell.length_c   1.000
_cell.angle_alpha   90.00
_cell.angle_beta   90.00
_cell.angle_gamma   90.00
#
_symmetry.space_group_name_H-M   'P 1'
#
loop_
_entity.id
_entity.type
_entity.pdbx_description
1 polymer ?
#
loop_
_entity_poly.entity_id
_entity_poly.type
_entity_poly.pdbx_seq_one_letter_code
_entity_poly.pdbx_strand_id
1 'polypeptide(L)'
;MIRGSIEKSVHSSNSKRDGFRKHVVMQDGATPHCTNEVFDLLEEHFNERIVALGYPKSKNMGIDWPPYSPDLNPCDSFLWGYMKDKVYAGNPQSIEDLKTVIQAVIESTETLTLQ
;
A
#
# COMPACT_ATOMS: atom_id res chain seq x y z
N MET A 1 -19.58 -49.75 18.60
CA MET A 1 -18.90 -48.76 19.46
C MET A 1 -18.16 -47.80 18.54
N ILE A 2 -18.86 -46.88 17.87
CA ILE A 2 -18.99 -45.44 18.16
C ILE A 2 -17.64 -44.70 18.28
N ARG A 3 -17.32 -44.01 17.16
CA ARG A 3 -16.74 -42.66 16.97
C ARG A 3 -15.35 -42.33 17.51
N GLY A 4 -14.55 -41.70 16.64
CA GLY A 4 -13.38 -40.93 17.04
C GLY A 4 -12.63 -40.22 15.91
N SER A 5 -13.31 -39.66 14.91
CA SER A 5 -12.72 -38.65 14.02
C SER A 5 -12.14 -37.49 14.85
N ILE A 6 -10.84 -37.24 14.74
CA ILE A 6 -10.26 -35.92 15.01
C ILE A 6 -9.23 -35.61 13.91
N GLU A 7 -9.70 -35.54 12.67
CA GLU A 7 -9.22 -34.50 11.76
C GLU A 7 -10.08 -33.25 12.01
N LYS A 8 -9.59 -32.34 12.83
CA LYS A 8 -10.02 -30.93 12.92
C LYS A 8 -8.85 -30.17 13.54
N SER A 9 -8.41 -29.00 13.12
CA SER A 9 -8.78 -28.11 12.03
C SER A 9 -7.79 -26.96 12.19
N VAL A 10 -6.67 -26.96 11.45
CA VAL A 10 -5.84 -25.76 11.27
C VAL A 10 -5.87 -25.39 9.80
N HIS A 11 -7.09 -25.18 9.28
CA HIS A 11 -7.31 -24.51 8.00
C HIS A 11 -8.65 -23.79 8.05
N SER A 12 -8.68 -22.70 8.82
CA SER A 12 -9.70 -21.66 8.78
C SER A 12 -9.02 -20.43 9.37
N SER A 13 -8.78 -19.32 8.67
CA SER A 13 -9.32 -18.80 7.42
C SER A 13 -8.27 -17.85 6.86
N ASN A 14 -7.88 -17.97 5.58
CA ASN A 14 -6.98 -16.99 4.96
C ASN A 14 -7.32 -16.54 3.54
N SER A 15 -8.53 -16.81 3.09
CA SER A 15 -8.99 -16.45 1.75
C SER A 15 -8.96 -14.94 1.46
N LYS A 16 -8.93 -14.06 2.48
CA LYS A 16 -8.81 -12.60 2.27
C LYS A 16 -7.38 -12.10 2.15
N ARG A 17 -6.36 -12.86 2.60
CA ARG A 17 -4.94 -12.45 2.54
C ARG A 17 -4.26 -12.77 1.20
N ASP A 18 -4.90 -13.56 0.33
CA ASP A 18 -4.31 -14.00 -0.94
C ASP A 18 -4.37 -12.95 -2.06
N GLY A 19 -5.22 -11.92 -1.91
CA GLY A 19 -5.40 -10.88 -2.94
C GLY A 19 -4.16 -10.01 -3.18
N PHE A 20 -3.38 -9.75 -2.12
CA PHE A 20 -2.20 -8.89 -2.19
C PHE A 20 -0.98 -9.56 -2.82
N ARG A 21 -0.91 -10.89 -2.79
CA ARG A 21 0.21 -11.68 -3.35
C ARG A 21 0.37 -11.56 -4.87
N LYS A 22 -0.62 -10.98 -5.55
CA LYS A 22 -0.59 -10.70 -7.00
C LYS A 22 -0.04 -9.31 -7.33
N HIS A 23 0.08 -8.42 -6.34
CA HIS A 23 0.46 -7.03 -6.54
C HIS A 23 1.90 -6.80 -6.12
N VAL A 24 2.54 -5.79 -6.72
CA VAL A 24 3.83 -5.26 -6.26
C VAL A 24 3.52 -4.06 -5.37
N VAL A 25 4.12 -4.03 -4.18
CA VAL A 25 4.06 -2.86 -3.31
C VAL A 25 5.31 -2.02 -3.52
N MET A 26 5.13 -0.70 -3.61
CA MET A 26 6.21 0.28 -3.73
C MET A 26 6.11 1.24 -2.55
N GLN A 27 7.22 1.47 -1.85
CA GLN A 27 7.34 2.45 -0.78
C GLN A 27 8.62 3.27 -0.95
N ASP A 28 8.52 4.56 -0.66
CA ASP A 28 9.66 5.47 -0.66
C ASP A 28 10.59 5.21 0.54
N GLY A 29 11.75 5.86 0.51
CA GLY A 29 12.80 5.67 1.50
C GLY A 29 12.63 6.45 2.81
N ALA A 30 11.42 6.85 3.19
CA ALA A 30 11.21 7.54 4.46
C ALA A 30 11.61 6.64 5.64
N THR A 31 12.26 7.20 6.66
CA THR A 31 12.79 6.43 7.80
C THR A 31 11.79 5.45 8.44
N PRO A 32 10.51 5.82 8.66
CA PRO A 32 9.52 4.89 9.22
C PRO A 32 9.23 3.68 8.32
N HIS A 33 9.43 3.79 7.00
CA HIS A 33 9.16 2.72 6.04
C HIS A 33 10.34 1.73 5.93
N CYS A 34 11.52 2.11 6.40
CA CYS A 34 12.75 1.33 6.25
C CYS A 34 13.11 0.47 7.49
N THR A 35 12.15 0.22 8.39
CA THR A 35 12.37 -0.61 9.57
C THR A 35 12.19 -2.09 9.23
N ASN A 36 12.87 -2.97 9.98
CA ASN A 36 12.70 -4.41 9.80
C ASN A 36 11.27 -4.87 10.08
N GLU A 37 10.60 -4.24 11.05
CA GLU A 37 9.19 -4.54 11.39
C GLU A 37 8.25 -4.26 10.21
N VAL A 38 8.47 -3.16 9.49
CA VAL A 38 7.70 -2.86 8.26
C VAL A 38 8.06 -3.85 7.16
N PHE A 39 9.33 -4.20 6.98
CA PHE A 39 9.74 -5.19 5.99
C PHE A 39 9.16 -6.58 6.27
N ASP A 40 9.11 -7.02 7.53
CA ASP A 40 8.46 -8.26 7.97
C ASP A 40 6.97 -8.25 7.58
N LEU A 41 6.27 -7.14 7.86
CA LEU A 41 4.86 -6.98 7.55
C LEU A 41 4.59 -7.02 6.04
N LEU A 42 5.42 -6.34 5.25
CA LEU A 42 5.30 -6.35 3.80
C LEU A 42 5.56 -7.75 3.24
N GLU A 43 6.58 -8.45 3.74
CA GLU A 43 6.93 -9.81 3.32
C GLU A 43 5.76 -10.79 3.55
N GLU A 44 5.08 -10.69 4.70
CA GLU A 44 3.91 -11.53 5.01
C GLU A 44 2.80 -11.40 3.94
N HIS A 45 2.61 -10.19 3.42
CA HIS A 45 1.48 -9.86 2.54
C HIS A 45 1.81 -9.89 1.04
N PHE A 46 3.06 -9.56 0.68
CA PHE A 46 3.49 -9.34 -0.71
C PHE A 46 4.63 -10.27 -1.14
N ASN A 47 5.22 -11.06 -0.24
CA ASN A 47 6.37 -11.94 -0.52
C ASN A 47 7.52 -11.12 -1.16
N GLU A 48 8.19 -11.64 -2.18
CA GLU A 48 9.28 -10.96 -2.91
C GLU A 48 8.83 -9.75 -3.77
N ARG A 49 7.52 -9.43 -3.82
CA ARG A 49 6.97 -8.37 -4.68
C ARG A 49 7.03 -6.99 -4.01
N ILE A 50 8.19 -6.62 -3.49
CA ILE A 50 8.40 -5.39 -2.72
C ILE A 50 9.48 -4.56 -3.39
N VAL A 51 9.18 -3.28 -3.61
CA VAL A 51 10.14 -2.24 -4.02
C VAL A 51 10.24 -1.23 -2.90
N ALA A 52 11.36 -1.23 -2.17
CA ALA A 52 11.57 -0.33 -1.04
C ALA A 52 13.06 -0.10 -0.78
N LEU A 53 13.41 1.10 -0.31
CA LEU A 53 14.80 1.48 -0.07
C LEU A 53 15.42 0.59 1.02
N GLY A 54 16.53 -0.08 0.70
CA GLY A 54 17.26 -0.92 1.65
C GLY A 54 16.63 -2.28 1.95
N TYR A 55 15.46 -2.59 1.36
CA TYR A 55 14.80 -3.88 1.55
C TYR A 55 15.68 -5.07 1.12
N PRO A 56 16.33 -5.07 -0.07
CA PRO A 56 17.21 -6.17 -0.45
C PRO A 56 18.42 -6.36 0.47
N LYS A 57 18.89 -5.30 1.15
CA LYS A 57 19.99 -5.39 2.12
C LYS A 57 19.56 -6.09 3.41
N SER A 58 18.30 -5.92 3.82
CA SER A 58 17.75 -6.54 5.04
C SER A 58 17.26 -7.97 4.78
N LYS A 59 16.60 -8.21 3.63
CA LYS A 59 15.85 -9.44 3.35
C LYS A 59 16.46 -10.34 2.27
N ASN A 60 17.50 -9.87 1.58
CA ASN A 60 18.15 -10.60 0.49
C ASN A 60 17.18 -11.00 -0.64
N MET A 61 16.16 -10.17 -0.89
CA MET A 61 15.14 -10.33 -1.94
C MET A 61 14.49 -8.98 -2.29
N GLY A 62 13.59 -8.95 -3.29
CA GLY A 62 12.89 -7.74 -3.73
C GLY A 62 13.75 -6.79 -4.56
N ILE A 63 13.26 -5.56 -4.78
CA ILE A 63 13.92 -4.54 -5.60
C ILE A 63 14.25 -3.32 -4.73
N ASP A 64 15.45 -2.76 -4.89
CA ASP A 64 15.86 -1.56 -4.16
C ASP A 64 15.22 -0.32 -4.80
N TRP A 65 14.65 0.56 -3.97
CA TRP A 65 14.15 1.85 -4.43
C TRP A 65 15.31 2.87 -4.42
N PRO A 66 15.53 3.66 -5.48
CA PRO A 66 16.59 4.67 -5.48
C PRO A 66 16.30 5.80 -4.47
N PRO A 67 17.31 6.27 -3.72
CA PRO A 67 17.12 7.36 -2.78
C PRO A 67 16.78 8.66 -3.51
N TYR A 68 15.88 9.47 -2.92
CA TYR A 68 15.46 10.78 -3.43
C TYR A 68 14.81 10.77 -4.82
N SER A 69 14.00 9.76 -5.12
CA SER A 69 13.27 9.65 -6.40
C SER A 69 11.76 9.82 -6.26
N PRO A 70 11.26 11.04 -5.93
CA PRO A 70 9.82 11.30 -5.91
C PRO A 70 9.19 11.24 -7.31
N ASP A 71 9.99 11.44 -8.36
CA ASP A 71 9.59 11.30 -9.76
C ASP A 71 9.13 9.88 -10.12
N LEU A 72 9.69 8.87 -9.43
CA LEU A 72 9.30 7.48 -9.62
C LEU A 72 8.04 7.09 -8.83
N ASN A 73 7.64 7.87 -7.82
CA ASN A 73 6.44 7.61 -7.05
C ASN A 73 5.22 8.24 -7.76
N PRO A 74 4.28 7.45 -8.32
CA PRO A 74 3.10 7.99 -9.01
C PRO A 74 2.25 8.90 -8.11
N CYS A 75 2.29 8.65 -6.80
CA CYS A 75 1.59 9.49 -5.84
C CYS A 75 2.20 10.90 -5.80
N ASP A 76 3.52 11.01 -5.73
CA ASP A 76 4.23 12.29 -5.63
C ASP A 76 4.36 13.01 -6.97
N SER A 77 4.57 12.27 -8.06
CA SER A 77 4.76 12.85 -9.40
C SER A 77 3.46 13.35 -10.03
N PHE A 78 2.31 12.79 -9.65
CA PHE A 78 1.02 13.13 -10.25
C PHE A 78 -0.11 13.28 -9.23
N LEU A 79 -0.44 12.20 -8.52
CA LEU A 79 -1.71 12.07 -7.81
C LEU A 79 -1.94 13.19 -6.77
N TRP A 80 -0.92 13.51 -5.96
CA TRP A 80 -1.05 14.53 -4.93
C TRP A 80 -1.22 15.92 -5.50
N GLY A 81 -0.54 16.26 -6.60
CA GLY A 81 -0.73 17.53 -7.30
C GLY A 81 -2.16 17.64 -7.84
N TYR A 82 -2.60 16.60 -8.56
CA TYR A 82 -3.95 16.53 -9.12
C TYR A 82 -5.05 16.62 -8.05
N MET A 83 -4.92 15.87 -6.95
CA MET A 83 -5.88 15.92 -5.85
C MET A 83 -5.87 17.28 -5.16
N LYS A 84 -4.69 17.86 -4.92
CA LYS A 84 -4.56 19.16 -4.25
C LYS A 84 -5.32 20.25 -5.01
N ASP A 85 -5.14 20.34 -6.33
CA ASP A 85 -5.80 21.37 -7.13
C ASP A 85 -7.33 21.26 -7.04
N LYS A 86 -7.88 20.04 -7.05
CA LYS A 86 -9.32 19.80 -6.92
C LYS A 86 -9.85 20.01 -5.51
N VAL A 87 -9.14 19.53 -4.51
CA VAL A 87 -9.56 19.62 -3.10
C VAL A 87 -9.57 21.06 -2.63
N TYR A 88 -8.57 21.85 -3.00
CA TYR A 88 -8.46 23.24 -2.55
C TYR A 88 -9.26 24.24 -3.41
N ALA A 89 -9.79 23.83 -4.57
CA ALA A 89 -10.67 24.69 -5.38
C ALA A 89 -11.91 25.17 -4.59
N GLY A 90 -12.43 24.34 -3.69
CA GLY A 90 -13.57 24.67 -2.83
C GLY A 90 -13.21 25.44 -1.55
N ASN A 91 -11.93 25.71 -1.30
CA ASN A 91 -11.41 26.36 -0.09
C ASN A 91 -12.05 25.82 1.21
N PRO A 92 -11.87 24.52 1.54
CA PRO A 92 -12.46 23.92 2.73
C PRO A 92 -12.01 24.65 4.01
N GLN A 93 -12.93 24.91 4.94
CA GLN A 93 -12.69 25.73 6.14
C GLN A 93 -12.52 24.91 7.42
N SER A 94 -12.76 23.60 7.37
CA SER A 94 -12.62 22.69 8.50
C SER A 94 -11.98 21.37 8.08
N ILE A 95 -11.56 20.56 9.07
CA ILE A 95 -11.03 19.22 8.83
C ILE A 95 -12.12 18.30 8.26
N GLU A 96 -13.36 18.47 8.71
CA GLU A 96 -14.54 17.73 8.26
C GLU A 96 -14.86 18.04 6.79
N ASP A 97 -14.82 19.32 6.41
CA ASP A 97 -14.98 19.74 5.01
C ASP A 97 -13.86 19.15 4.16
N LEU A 98 -12.61 19.25 4.62
CA LEU A 98 -11.45 18.75 3.90
C LEU A 98 -11.55 17.23 3.65
N LYS A 99 -11.93 16.45 4.67
CA LYS A 99 -12.15 15.00 4.52
C LYS A 99 -13.26 14.69 3.52
N THR A 100 -14.37 15.42 3.61
CA THR A 100 -15.53 15.25 2.71
C THR A 100 -15.13 15.52 1.26
N VAL A 101 -14.39 16.61 1.01
CA VAL A 101 -13.94 16.97 -0.33
C VAL A 101 -12.90 15.98 -0.86
N ILE A 102 -11.93 15.54 -0.03
CA ILE A 102 -10.96 14.51 -0.42
C ILE A 102 -11.68 13.24 -0.88
N GLN A 103 -12.66 12.78 -0.09
CA GLN A 103 -13.43 11.58 -0.45
C GLN A 103 -14.18 11.76 -1.77
N ALA A 104 -14.87 12.89 -1.95
CA ALA A 104 -15.59 13.17 -3.19
C ALA A 104 -14.66 13.26 -4.43
N VAL A 105 -13.47 13.84 -4.28
CA VAL A 105 -12.47 13.92 -5.36
C VAL A 105 -11.95 12.52 -5.71
N ILE A 106 -11.67 11.67 -4.72
CA ILE A 106 -11.23 10.29 -4.95
C ILE A 106 -12.33 9.50 -5.67
N GLU A 107 -13.58 9.56 -5.20
CA GLU A 107 -14.71 8.83 -5.78
C GLU A 107 -15.06 9.29 -7.21
N SER A 108 -14.81 10.56 -7.53
CA SER A 108 -15.02 11.12 -8.87
C SER A 108 -13.82 11.00 -9.81
N THR A 109 -12.68 10.47 -9.33
CA THR A 109 -11.49 10.29 -10.17
C THR A 109 -11.62 9.02 -11.01
N GLU A 110 -11.71 9.19 -12.31
CA GLU A 110 -11.78 8.08 -13.26
C GLU A 110 -10.45 7.29 -13.27
N THR A 111 -10.51 5.97 -13.39
CA THR A 111 -9.32 5.11 -13.46
C THR A 111 -8.41 5.46 -14.63
N LEU A 112 -8.95 5.98 -15.73
CA LEU A 112 -8.18 6.46 -16.87
C LEU A 112 -7.29 7.66 -16.53
N THR A 113 -7.55 8.35 -15.42
CA THR A 113 -6.71 9.45 -14.92
C THR A 113 -5.44 8.93 -14.24
N LEU A 114 -5.42 7.67 -13.80
CA LEU A 114 -4.34 7.06 -13.01
C LEU A 114 -3.37 6.25 -13.91
N GLN A 115 -3.01 6.81 -15.06
CA GLN A 115 -2.23 6.12 -16.11
C GLN A 115 -0.84 5.66 -15.66
#